data_AF-D7FLE3-F1
#
_entry.id   AF-D7FLE3-F1
#
_cell.length_a   1.000
_cell.length_b   1.000
_cell.length_c   1.000
_cell.angle_alpha   90.00
_cell.angle_beta   90.00
_cell.angle_gamma   90.00
#
_symmetry.space_group_name_H-M   'P 1'
#
loop_
_entity.id
_entity.type
_entity.pdbx_description
1 polymer ?
#
loop_
_entity_poly.entity_id
_entity_poly.type
_entity_poly.pdbx_seq_one_letter_code
_entity_poly.pdbx_strand_id
1 'polypeptide(L)'
;MQFSQKERAVVKQENPDMKVTEISKVLGARWREMDDNDKAPFQKKADKDKARYQKEMAAYNAKKAAEPASEEEEEEEESDEESD
;
A
#
# COMPACT_ATOMS: atom_id res chain seq x y z
N MET A 1 -1.05 1.03 3.42
CA MET A 1 -1.20 2.50 3.34
C MET A 1 -1.02 3.14 4.72
N GLN A 2 -0.23 4.21 4.86
CA GLN A 2 0.02 4.86 6.16
C GLN A 2 -1.21 5.59 6.73
N PHE A 3 -2.13 6.02 5.86
CA PHE A 3 -3.40 6.64 6.25
C PHE A 3 -4.29 5.69 7.05
N SER A 4 -4.56 4.48 6.53
CA SER A 4 -5.46 3.53 7.18
C SER A 4 -4.95 3.04 8.53
N GLN A 5 -3.63 2.95 8.73
CA GLN A 5 -3.05 2.58 10.04
C GLN A 5 -3.31 3.64 11.10
N LYS A 6 -3.17 4.92 10.73
CA LYS A 6 -3.36 6.05 11.64
C LYS A 6 -4.84 6.23 11.99
N GLU A 7 -5.69 6.23 10.97
CA GLU A 7 -7.13 6.44 11.14
C GLU A 7 -7.82 5.23 11.78
N ARG A 8 -7.35 4.00 11.57
CA ARG A 8 -7.91 2.82 12.25
C ARG A 8 -7.84 2.92 13.77
N ALA A 9 -6.76 3.49 14.31
CA ALA A 9 -6.63 3.71 15.74
C ALA A 9 -7.65 4.75 16.24
N VAL A 10 -7.85 5.83 15.48
CA VAL A 10 -8.85 6.87 15.78
C VAL A 10 -10.26 6.29 15.74
N VAL A 11 -10.64 5.62 14.65
CA VAL A 11 -11.99 5.04 14.49
C VAL A 11 -12.26 3.97 15.55
N LYS A 12 -11.26 3.17 15.92
CA LYS A 12 -11.40 2.18 17.00
C LYS A 12 -11.45 2.81 18.39
N GLN A 13 -10.85 3.98 18.58
CA GLN A 13 -10.97 4.72 19.83
C GLN A 13 -12.35 5.40 19.96
N GLU A 14 -12.87 5.92 18.85
CA GLU A 14 -14.23 6.50 18.78
C GLU A 14 -15.32 5.42 18.83
N ASN A 15 -15.06 4.26 18.24
CA ASN A 15 -15.99 3.13 18.15
C ASN A 15 -15.27 1.80 18.45
N PRO A 16 -15.01 1.49 19.74
CA PRO A 16 -14.27 0.30 20.15
C PRO A 16 -14.98 -1.01 19.82
N ASP A 17 -16.31 -0.99 19.69
CA ASP A 17 -17.14 -2.14 19.32
C ASP A 17 -17.25 -2.33 17.80
N MET A 18 -16.76 -1.39 17.01
CA MET A 18 -16.82 -1.48 15.55
C MET A 18 -15.90 -2.59 15.04
N LYS A 19 -16.45 -3.45 14.18
CA LYS A 19 -15.68 -4.55 13.58
C LYS A 19 -14.60 -3.98 12.68
N VAL A 20 -13.43 -4.63 12.69
CA VAL A 20 -12.29 -4.28 11.83
C VAL A 20 -12.68 -4.19 10.36
N THR A 21 -13.57 -5.07 9.90
CA THR A 21 -14.10 -5.07 8.53
C THR A 21 -14.86 -3.80 8.18
N GLU A 22 -15.64 -3.25 9.12
CA GLU A 22 -16.36 -1.99 8.93
C GLU A 22 -15.44 -0.80 9.02
N ILE A 23 -14.48 -0.82 9.94
CA ILE A 23 -13.43 0.19 10.01
C ILE A 23 -12.70 0.27 8.66
N SER A 24 -12.28 -0.86 8.09
CA SER A 24 -11.63 -0.87 6.77
C SER A 24 -12.51 -0.26 5.66
N LYS A 25 -13.82 -0.51 5.66
CA LYS A 25 -14.76 0.11 4.70
C LYS A 25 -14.86 1.62 4.88
N VAL A 26 -15.03 2.09 6.12
CA VAL A 26 -15.11 3.53 6.44
C VAL A 26 -13.82 4.24 6.05
N LEU A 27 -12.67 3.64 6.35
CA LEU A 27 -11.36 4.20 5.98
C LEU A 27 -11.17 4.26 4.46
N GLY A 28 -11.62 3.25 3.73
CA GLY A 28 -11.59 3.26 2.26
C GLY A 28 -12.50 4.33 1.66
N ALA A 29 -13.67 4.55 2.24
CA ALA A 29 -14.58 5.63 1.83
C ALA A 29 -13.97 7.01 2.12
N ARG A 30 -13.50 7.24 3.35
CA ARG A 30 -12.79 8.48 3.75
C ARG A 30 -11.61 8.77 2.84
N TRP A 31 -10.83 7.74 2.50
CA TRP A 31 -9.72 7.90 1.58
C TRP A 31 -10.17 8.31 0.18
N ARG A 32 -11.27 7.74 -0.35
CA ARG A 32 -11.80 8.18 -1.66
C ARG A 32 -12.31 9.61 -1.61
N GLU A 33 -13.02 9.98 -0.54
CA GLU A 33 -13.60 11.30 -0.33
C GLU A 33 -12.59 12.40 0.01
N MET A 34 -11.39 12.06 0.49
CA MET A 34 -10.34 13.04 0.74
C MET A 34 -9.94 13.76 -0.56
N ASP A 35 -9.69 15.06 -0.47
CA ASP A 35 -9.17 15.84 -1.59
C ASP A 35 -7.73 15.46 -1.92
N ASP A 36 -7.33 15.69 -3.17
CA ASP A 36 -5.98 15.42 -3.66
C ASP A 36 -4.90 16.17 -2.85
N ASN A 37 -5.25 17.31 -2.26
CA ASN A 37 -4.35 18.06 -1.37
C ASN A 37 -4.05 17.30 -0.07
N ASP A 38 -5.06 16.63 0.51
CA ASP A 38 -4.88 15.86 1.74
C ASP A 38 -4.28 14.48 1.46
N LYS A 39 -4.50 13.95 0.26
CA LYS A 39 -3.83 12.74 -0.26
C LYS A 39 -2.37 12.99 -0.65
N ALA A 40 -2.02 14.19 -1.11
CA ALA A 40 -0.68 14.56 -1.59
C ALA A 40 0.48 14.17 -0.66
N PRO A 41 0.45 14.41 0.68
CA PRO A 41 1.54 13.97 1.55
C PRO A 41 1.67 12.45 1.64
N PHE A 42 0.58 11.71 1.48
CA PHE A 42 0.58 10.24 1.50
C PHE A 42 1.02 9.67 0.15
N GLN A 43 0.55 10.24 -0.97
CA GLN A 43 1.02 9.89 -2.32
C GLN A 43 2.52 10.19 -2.47
N LYS A 44 2.99 11.37 -2.06
CA LYS A 44 4.42 11.71 -2.10
C LYS A 44 5.30 10.75 -1.29
N LYS A 45 4.79 10.26 -0.15
CA LYS A 45 5.46 9.20 0.62
C LYS A 45 5.42 7.86 -0.10
N ALA A 46 4.29 7.48 -0.68
CA ALA A 46 4.14 6.26 -1.47
C ALA A 46 5.06 6.27 -2.69
N ASP A 47 5.15 7.38 -3.43
CA ASP A 47 6.02 7.54 -4.59
C ASP A 47 7.50 7.44 -4.19
N LYS A 48 7.87 8.03 -3.05
CA LYS A 48 9.23 7.93 -2.52
C LYS A 48 9.58 6.50 -2.13
N ASP A 49 8.66 5.80 -1.46
CA ASP A 49 8.83 4.39 -1.10
C ASP A 49 8.86 3.49 -2.36
N LYS A 50 8.03 3.78 -3.37
CA LYS A 50 8.02 3.09 -4.67
C LYS A 50 9.35 3.28 -5.41
N ALA A 51 9.89 4.50 -5.43
CA ALA A 51 11.19 4.77 -6.03
C ALA A 51 12.34 4.05 -5.31
N ARG A 52 12.29 3.94 -3.98
CA ARG A 52 13.26 3.12 -3.21
C ARG A 52 13.11 1.65 -3.58
N TYR A 53 11.89 1.12 -3.54
CA TYR A 53 11.59 -0.28 -3.87
C TYR A 53 12.04 -0.63 -5.29
N GLN A 54 11.75 0.21 -6.29
CA GLN A 54 12.20 0.00 -7.66
C GLN A 54 13.74 -0.01 -7.77
N LYS A 55 14.43 0.85 -7.03
CA LYS A 55 15.90 0.86 -7.00
C LYS A 55 16.48 -0.38 -6.33
N GLU A 56 15.87 -0.83 -5.24
CA GLU A 56 16.25 -2.05 -4.54
C GLU A 56 15.96 -3.29 -5.39
N MET A 57 14.81 -3.34 -6.07
CA MET A 57 14.43 -4.39 -7.02
C MET A 57 15.35 -4.42 -8.23
N ALA A 58 15.74 -3.28 -8.79
CA ALA A 58 16.71 -3.24 -9.88
C ALA A 58 18.08 -3.79 -9.44
N ALA A 59 18.51 -3.46 -8.22
CA ALA A 59 19.75 -3.99 -7.65
C ALA A 59 19.65 -5.49 -7.30
N TYR A 60 18.48 -5.93 -6.81
CA TYR A 60 18.17 -7.33 -6.53
C TYR A 60 18.13 -8.15 -7.82
N ASN A 61 17.42 -7.69 -8.85
CA ASN A 61 17.35 -8.32 -10.17
C ASN A 61 18.72 -8.38 -10.85
N ALA A 62 19.54 -7.31 -10.74
CA ALA A 62 20.90 -7.30 -11.27
C ALA A 62 21.83 -8.29 -10.55
N LYS A 63 21.65 -8.48 -9.23
CA LYS A 63 22.37 -9.51 -8.46
C LYS A 63 21.86 -10.93 -8.80
N LYS A 64 20.54 -11.11 -8.87
CA LYS A 64 19.88 -12.38 -9.25
C LYS A 64 20.24 -12.82 -10.68
N ALA A 65 20.44 -11.88 -11.61
CA ALA A 65 20.90 -12.18 -12.97
C ALA A 65 22.41 -12.50 -13.06
N ALA A 66 23.19 -12.14 -12.04
CA ALA A 66 24.62 -12.42 -11.96
C ALA A 66 24.95 -13.71 -11.19
N GLU A 67 23.97 -14.30 -10.49
CA GLU A 67 24.08 -15.61 -9.84
C GLU A 67 23.39 -16.68 -10.71
N PRO A 68 24.05 -17.81 -11.04
CA PRO A 68 23.43 -18.85 -11.85
C PRO A 68 22.31 -19.55 -11.05
N ALA A 69 21.08 -19.30 -11.46
CA ALA A 69 19.85 -20.06 -11.22
C ALA A 69 19.88 -21.12 -10.10
N SER A 70 19.43 -20.74 -8.91
CA SER A 70 18.73 -21.67 -8.02
C SER A 70 17.56 -20.97 -7.36
N GLU A 71 16.38 -21.48 -7.67
CA GLU A 71 15.16 -21.51 -6.85
C GLU A 71 14.32 -20.21 -6.69
N GLU A 72 13.20 -20.25 -7.42
CA GLU A 72 11.80 -20.17 -6.95
C GLU A 72 11.24 -18.89 -6.30
N GLU A 73 9.97 -18.65 -6.68
CA GLU A 73 8.93 -17.83 -6.04
C GLU A 73 9.12 -16.30 -6.04
N GLU A 74 8.10 -15.45 -6.16
CA GLU A 74 6.71 -15.47 -6.62
C GLU A 74 6.28 -13.98 -6.58
N GLU A 75 5.23 -13.60 -7.32
CA GLU A 75 4.47 -12.34 -7.22
C GLU A 75 5.10 -11.02 -7.75
N GLU A 76 4.82 -10.70 -9.02
CA GLU A 76 4.46 -9.33 -9.44
C GLU A 76 3.11 -9.43 -10.19
N GLU A 77 2.01 -9.10 -9.50
CA GLU A 77 1.25 -7.85 -9.69
C GLU A 77 0.40 -7.81 -10.97
N GLU A 78 -0.82 -8.35 -10.88
CA GLU A 78 -1.97 -7.81 -11.61
C GLU A 78 -3.21 -7.85 -10.68
N SER A 79 -3.41 -6.76 -9.94
CA SER A 79 -4.73 -6.40 -9.42
C SER A 79 -4.99 -4.96 -9.82
N ASP A 80 -5.14 -4.77 -11.14
CA ASP A 80 -5.89 -3.67 -11.73
C ASP A 80 -7.00 -4.30 -12.58
N GLU A 81 -7.88 -5.07 -11.94
CA GLU A 81 -9.16 -5.43 -12.54
C GLU A 81 -10.24 -4.61 -11.83
N GLU A 82 -10.38 -3.38 -12.34
CA GLU A 82 -11.62 -2.63 -12.28
C GLU A 82 -12.76 -3.52 -12.77
N SER A 83 -13.73 -3.66 -11.87
CA SER A 83 -15.12 -4.04 -12.10
C SER A 83 -15.66 -3.65 -13.49
N ASP A 84 -16.02 -4.64 -14.30
CA ASP A 84 -17.33 -4.73 -14.98
C ASP A 84 -17.84 -6.18 -14.92
#